data_AF-A0A6I3I941-F1
#
_entry.id   AF-A0A6I3I941-F1
#
_cell.length_a   1.000
_cell.length_b   1.000
_cell.length_c   1.000
_cell.angle_alpha   90.00
_cell.angle_beta   90.00
_cell.angle_gamma   90.00
#
_symmetry.space_group_name_H-M   'P 1'
#
loop_
_entity.id
_entity.type
_entity.pdbx_description
1 polymer ?
#
loop_
_entity_poly.entity_id
_entity_poly.type
_entity_poly.pdbx_seq_one_letter_code
_entity_poly.pdbx_strand_id
1 'polypeptide(L)'
;MTTSTSATSRQVLRAAAVAASAAVALAGCAQQTTTSQATAPAAATSGTTDGSAGATTSPTTPPAGTTSSAGSTGPAAEQSGSPAPVDATTAGAATPAGPDVAARTVASVSGAALPVYFLGLDGTQVREGGGAPTPRLRLFREFVPTPRPGSTAQRAETAANVAMREAGSRGYLNVWGERTVTDVHVGASTIEVTLDGPTRAVDGATARIGTASVVWTVTAVTGKNLPVRFRSPDGRVLGPLPTSKTYARSSGVAQTGELAAVWIDSPGAGAALKAGPVVATGQACAFEGTVAYSLTRAGKAVRSGHTTASVGCPTRGTWRLDLGRLGAGSYQLQVWAPSPADGQRDLGRATRTFTVR
;
A
#
# COMPACT_ATOMS: atom_id res chain seq x y z
N MET A 1 -22.48 -14.72 75.46
CA MET A 1 -22.46 -13.32 74.97
C MET A 1 -23.03 -13.31 73.56
N THR A 2 -23.63 -12.20 73.12
CA THR A 2 -24.74 -12.20 72.14
C THR A 2 -24.72 -10.95 71.26
N THR A 3 -25.36 -11.03 70.07
CA THR A 3 -25.60 -9.95 69.07
C THR A 3 -24.33 -9.32 68.43
N SER A 4 -24.22 -9.08 67.11
CA SER A 4 -25.11 -8.44 66.09
C SER A 4 -25.10 -6.89 66.23
N THR A 5 -25.06 -6.05 65.18
CA THR A 5 -25.47 -6.22 63.75
C THR A 5 -24.61 -5.35 62.78
N SER A 6 -24.69 -5.61 61.47
CA SER A 6 -23.97 -4.94 60.37
C SER A 6 -24.37 -3.48 60.05
N ALA A 7 -23.51 -2.76 59.32
CA ALA A 7 -23.88 -1.58 58.52
C ALA A 7 -23.10 -1.52 57.18
N THR A 8 -23.76 -1.07 56.12
CA THR A 8 -23.26 -1.08 54.73
C THR A 8 -22.79 0.31 54.28
N SER A 9 -21.81 0.42 53.38
CA SER A 9 -21.58 1.65 52.62
C SER A 9 -21.16 1.38 51.18
N ARG A 10 -21.64 2.22 50.24
CA ARG A 10 -21.36 2.14 48.80
C ARG A 10 -20.39 3.26 48.42
N GLN A 11 -19.37 2.98 47.60
CA GLN A 11 -18.61 4.02 46.91
C GLN A 11 -19.22 4.31 45.53
N VAL A 12 -19.10 5.57 45.10
CA VAL A 12 -19.88 6.18 44.01
C VAL A 12 -18.96 6.62 42.88
N LEU A 13 -19.38 6.38 41.63
CA LEU A 13 -18.71 6.89 40.43
C LEU A 13 -18.60 8.42 40.48
N ARG A 14 -17.40 8.95 40.23
CA ARG A 14 -17.20 10.37 39.87
C ARG A 14 -16.98 10.50 38.37
N ALA A 15 -17.95 11.09 37.68
CA ALA A 15 -17.74 11.60 36.33
C ALA A 15 -16.92 12.89 36.38
N ALA A 16 -16.04 13.10 35.40
CA ALA A 16 -15.36 14.37 35.18
C ALA A 16 -16.09 15.15 34.08
N ALA A 17 -16.44 16.41 34.36
CA ALA A 17 -17.11 17.27 33.40
C ALA A 17 -16.11 17.90 32.41
N VAL A 18 -16.53 18.05 31.15
CA VAL A 18 -15.83 18.87 30.15
C VAL A 18 -16.56 20.19 30.05
N ALA A 19 -15.90 21.29 30.41
CA ALA A 19 -16.41 22.64 30.21
C ALA A 19 -16.07 23.13 28.80
N ALA A 20 -16.99 23.84 28.15
CA ALA A 20 -16.77 24.47 26.85
C ALA A 20 -16.47 25.97 27.02
N SER A 21 -15.68 26.54 26.11
CA SER A 21 -15.85 27.93 25.60
C SER A 21 -14.78 28.29 24.57
N ALA A 22 -15.20 28.60 23.35
CA ALA A 22 -14.68 29.69 22.49
C ALA A 22 -15.52 29.74 21.22
N ALA A 23 -16.21 30.86 20.98
CA ALA A 23 -16.89 31.12 19.71
C ALA A 23 -16.19 32.29 19.00
N VAL A 24 -16.06 32.21 17.69
CA VAL A 24 -15.73 33.35 16.83
C VAL A 24 -16.76 33.37 15.71
N ALA A 25 -17.50 34.45 15.61
CA ALA A 25 -18.47 34.68 14.55
C ALA A 25 -17.93 35.73 13.58
N LEU A 26 -18.09 35.47 12.28
CA LEU A 26 -18.02 36.49 11.24
C LEU A 26 -19.21 36.31 10.30
N ALA A 27 -19.94 37.39 10.08
CA ALA A 27 -20.82 37.53 8.92
C ALA A 27 -19.95 37.72 7.65
N GLY A 28 -20.42 37.46 6.44
CA GLY A 28 -21.75 36.98 6.05
C GLY A 28 -22.28 37.76 4.85
N CYS A 29 -22.51 37.05 3.75
CA CYS A 29 -23.24 37.54 2.58
C CYS A 29 -24.15 36.42 2.08
N ALA A 30 -25.43 36.72 1.88
CA ALA A 30 -26.40 35.79 1.31
C ALA A 30 -26.85 36.33 -0.05
N GLN A 31 -27.05 35.45 -1.04
CA GLN A 31 -27.93 35.77 -2.15
C GLN A 31 -28.56 34.54 -2.80
N GLN A 32 -29.87 34.65 -3.02
CA GLN A 32 -30.69 34.00 -4.04
C GLN A 32 -30.71 32.47 -4.12
N THR A 33 -31.73 31.93 -3.46
CA THR A 33 -32.49 30.77 -3.94
C THR A 33 -33.05 30.99 -5.35
N THR A 34 -32.93 30.00 -6.23
CA THR A 34 -33.89 29.76 -7.31
C THR A 34 -34.33 28.30 -7.28
N THR A 35 -35.66 28.08 -7.32
CA THR A 35 -36.28 26.76 -7.29
C THR A 35 -36.71 26.34 -8.69
N SER A 36 -36.37 25.11 -9.10
CA SER A 36 -37.05 24.40 -10.19
C SER A 36 -37.10 22.90 -9.89
N GLN A 37 -38.31 22.33 -9.86
CA GLN A 37 -38.54 20.89 -9.92
C GLN A 37 -38.79 20.47 -11.37
N ALA A 38 -38.31 19.28 -11.78
CA ALA A 38 -38.87 18.50 -12.88
C ALA A 38 -38.44 17.03 -12.72
N THR A 39 -39.25 16.08 -13.19
CA THR A 39 -39.06 14.64 -12.90
C THR A 39 -39.25 13.76 -14.14
N ALA A 40 -38.17 13.11 -14.58
CA ALA A 40 -38.17 11.91 -15.43
C ALA A 40 -38.83 12.06 -16.84
N PRO A 41 -39.11 10.97 -17.60
CA PRO A 41 -38.08 10.38 -18.48
C PRO A 41 -38.54 10.14 -19.93
N ALA A 42 -37.60 9.86 -20.85
CA ALA A 42 -37.88 9.34 -22.20
C ALA A 42 -36.74 8.43 -22.71
N ALA A 43 -37.02 7.64 -23.75
CA ALA A 43 -36.13 6.61 -24.29
C ALA A 43 -35.68 6.88 -25.75
N ALA A 44 -34.87 5.98 -26.32
CA ALA A 44 -34.31 6.09 -27.66
C ALA A 44 -35.30 5.77 -28.80
N THR A 45 -34.96 6.17 -30.04
CA THR A 45 -35.09 5.35 -31.28
C THR A 45 -34.25 5.98 -32.41
N SER A 46 -33.83 5.16 -33.37
CA SER A 46 -32.97 5.48 -34.52
C SER A 46 -33.64 6.25 -35.66
N GLY A 47 -32.84 6.86 -36.55
CA GLY A 47 -33.27 7.37 -37.87
C GLY A 47 -32.06 7.66 -38.76
N THR A 48 -32.11 7.29 -40.05
CA THR A 48 -30.99 7.33 -41.00
C THR A 48 -31.44 7.95 -42.34
N THR A 49 -30.50 8.21 -43.27
CA THR A 49 -30.65 8.60 -44.70
C THR A 49 -30.97 10.08 -45.00
N ASP A 50 -30.57 10.67 -46.14
CA ASP A 50 -29.31 10.57 -46.94
C ASP A 50 -29.25 11.74 -47.97
N GLY A 51 -28.11 11.92 -48.66
CA GLY A 51 -27.92 12.87 -49.79
C GLY A 51 -26.96 14.04 -49.45
N SER A 52 -25.73 14.17 -49.98
CA SER A 52 -25.26 14.30 -51.38
C SER A 52 -25.48 15.72 -51.95
N ALA A 53 -24.54 16.39 -52.65
CA ALA A 53 -23.36 15.90 -53.37
C ALA A 53 -22.17 16.89 -53.43
N GLY A 54 -21.00 16.35 -53.83
CA GLY A 54 -19.86 17.06 -54.46
C GLY A 54 -18.82 17.73 -53.55
N ALA A 55 -17.56 17.97 -53.97
CA ALA A 55 -16.70 17.37 -54.99
C ALA A 55 -15.30 18.05 -54.94
N THR A 56 -14.24 17.30 -54.64
CA THR A 56 -12.84 17.46 -55.10
C THR A 56 -12.10 18.83 -55.01
N THR A 57 -11.05 18.93 -54.18
CA THR A 57 -9.63 19.34 -54.52
C THR A 57 -8.82 19.78 -53.29
N SER A 58 -7.49 19.75 -53.41
CA SER A 58 -6.46 20.17 -52.42
C SER A 58 -5.06 20.07 -53.06
N PRO A 59 -3.98 20.65 -52.50
CA PRO A 59 -3.86 21.84 -51.64
C PRO A 59 -2.79 22.86 -52.14
N THR A 60 -2.72 24.08 -51.58
CA THR A 60 -1.61 25.03 -51.83
C THR A 60 -1.16 25.76 -50.54
N THR A 61 0.15 26.02 -50.47
CA THR A 61 0.95 26.57 -49.35
C THR A 61 0.66 28.05 -48.99
N PRO A 62 0.81 28.48 -47.73
CA PRO A 62 0.82 29.91 -47.35
C PRO A 62 2.15 30.64 -47.72
N PRO A 63 2.14 31.97 -47.88
CA PRO A 63 3.31 32.78 -48.25
C PRO A 63 4.18 33.20 -47.06
N ALA A 64 5.35 33.79 -47.35
CA ALA A 64 6.32 34.29 -46.36
C ALA A 64 6.74 35.75 -46.65
N GLY A 65 7.29 36.43 -45.63
CA GLY A 65 8.06 37.69 -45.72
C GLY A 65 9.08 37.73 -44.57
N THR A 66 10.39 37.99 -44.76
CA THR A 66 11.08 39.25 -45.13
C THR A 66 11.04 40.31 -44.01
N THR A 67 12.14 40.91 -43.53
CA THR A 67 13.53 40.97 -44.06
C THR A 67 14.55 41.48 -43.01
N SER A 68 15.85 41.07 -43.13
CA SER A 68 17.08 41.84 -42.81
C SER A 68 17.36 42.30 -41.34
N SER A 69 18.58 42.67 -40.87
CA SER A 69 20.03 42.44 -41.19
C SER A 69 20.87 43.20 -40.10
N ALA A 70 22.21 43.19 -39.94
CA ALA A 70 23.38 42.39 -40.37
C ALA A 70 24.64 42.74 -39.49
N GLY A 71 25.63 41.84 -39.40
CA GLY A 71 27.01 42.09 -38.90
C GLY A 71 27.23 42.00 -37.36
N SER A 72 28.43 41.79 -36.81
CA SER A 72 29.78 41.39 -37.31
C SER A 72 30.71 41.14 -36.06
N THR A 73 31.91 40.54 -36.02
CA THR A 73 32.94 40.00 -36.96
C THR A 73 33.77 38.89 -36.25
N GLY A 74 34.69 38.18 -36.93
CA GLY A 74 35.77 37.36 -36.32
C GLY A 74 37.15 38.07 -36.35
N PRO A 75 38.33 37.39 -36.40
CA PRO A 75 38.60 35.93 -36.27
C PRO A 75 39.85 35.56 -35.43
N ALA A 76 40.14 34.25 -35.25
CA ALA A 76 41.48 33.65 -35.05
C ALA A 76 41.43 32.10 -35.21
N ALA A 77 42.52 31.43 -35.62
CA ALA A 77 42.55 29.97 -35.82
C ALA A 77 43.99 29.40 -35.82
N GLU A 78 44.16 28.11 -35.46
CA GLU A 78 45.28 27.20 -35.77
C GLU A 78 45.05 25.80 -35.13
N GLN A 79 45.81 24.75 -35.47
CA GLN A 79 45.63 23.85 -36.62
C GLN A 79 46.25 22.45 -36.34
N SER A 80 46.03 21.46 -37.22
CA SER A 80 46.58 20.07 -37.23
C SER A 80 45.79 18.99 -36.46
N GLY A 81 45.66 17.74 -36.95
CA GLY A 81 46.10 17.15 -38.23
C GLY A 81 45.56 15.71 -38.44
N SER A 82 45.54 15.22 -39.70
CA SER A 82 44.95 13.94 -40.16
C SER A 82 45.42 13.66 -41.61
N PRO A 83 45.42 12.42 -42.20
CA PRO A 83 44.86 11.14 -41.77
C PRO A 83 45.97 10.09 -41.40
N ALA A 84 46.07 8.80 -41.78
CA ALA A 84 45.55 7.91 -42.85
C ALA A 84 45.47 6.41 -42.37
N PRO A 85 45.07 5.40 -43.19
CA PRO A 85 44.30 4.23 -42.68
C PRO A 85 44.93 2.83 -42.83
N VAL A 86 44.23 1.81 -42.28
CA VAL A 86 44.09 0.45 -42.87
C VAL A 86 42.73 -0.18 -42.50
N ASP A 87 42.18 -0.94 -43.45
CA ASP A 87 40.96 -1.79 -43.37
C ASP A 87 41.15 -3.05 -42.48
N ALA A 88 40.15 -3.91 -42.22
CA ALA A 88 38.70 -3.80 -41.97
C ALA A 88 38.14 -5.22 -41.75
N THR A 89 37.10 -5.43 -40.92
CA THR A 89 36.15 -6.57 -41.04
C THR A 89 34.84 -6.31 -40.27
N THR A 90 33.77 -6.11 -41.04
CA THR A 90 32.38 -6.55 -40.86
C THR A 90 31.82 -6.82 -39.45
N ALA A 91 31.05 -5.83 -38.98
CA ALA A 91 29.69 -5.92 -38.40
C ALA A 91 29.27 -7.12 -37.51
N GLY A 92 28.87 -6.77 -36.28
CA GLY A 92 27.96 -7.55 -35.44
C GLY A 92 27.20 -6.63 -34.46
N ALA A 93 25.95 -6.28 -34.76
CA ALA A 93 25.18 -5.32 -33.96
C ALA A 93 24.61 -5.96 -32.68
N ALA A 94 24.83 -5.30 -31.53
CA ALA A 94 24.32 -5.74 -30.23
C ALA A 94 23.26 -4.76 -29.69
N THR A 95 22.05 -5.26 -29.45
CA THR A 95 20.95 -4.50 -28.85
C THR A 95 21.25 -4.16 -27.38
N PRO A 96 20.88 -2.96 -26.87
CA PRO A 96 21.03 -2.65 -25.44
C PRO A 96 20.18 -3.57 -24.56
N ALA A 97 20.82 -4.36 -23.71
CA ALA A 97 20.14 -5.10 -22.65
C ALA A 97 19.68 -4.15 -21.52
N GLY A 98 18.55 -4.46 -20.88
CA GLY A 98 17.95 -3.62 -19.84
C GLY A 98 18.73 -3.62 -18.51
N PRO A 99 18.40 -2.68 -17.59
CA PRO A 99 19.17 -2.44 -16.37
C PRO A 99 18.89 -3.49 -15.26
N ASP A 100 19.44 -4.69 -15.37
CA ASP A 100 19.44 -5.69 -14.29
C ASP A 100 20.61 -5.49 -13.31
N VAL A 101 20.55 -4.41 -12.53
CA VAL A 101 21.51 -4.12 -11.45
C VAL A 101 20.79 -3.62 -10.19
N ALA A 102 19.84 -4.41 -9.68
CA ALA A 102 19.09 -4.08 -8.45
C ALA A 102 19.02 -5.22 -7.40
N ALA A 103 19.81 -6.29 -7.57
CA ALA A 103 19.76 -7.49 -6.73
C ALA A 103 21.03 -7.71 -5.87
N ARG A 104 21.48 -6.69 -5.10
CA ARG A 104 22.66 -6.80 -4.22
C ARG A 104 22.30 -6.88 -2.73
N THR A 105 22.01 -8.11 -2.30
CA THR A 105 22.14 -8.66 -0.94
C THR A 105 21.90 -7.72 0.24
N VAL A 106 20.66 -7.65 0.72
CA VAL A 106 20.36 -7.21 2.10
C VAL A 106 20.61 -8.39 3.05
N ALA A 107 21.18 -8.16 4.23
CA ALA A 107 21.59 -9.22 5.15
C ALA A 107 20.42 -10.14 5.54
N SER A 108 20.63 -11.45 5.43
CA SER A 108 19.61 -12.47 5.66
C SER A 108 19.16 -12.55 7.12
N VAL A 109 17.84 -12.54 7.35
CA VAL A 109 17.27 -12.97 8.62
C VAL A 109 17.51 -14.47 8.76
N SER A 110 18.22 -14.90 9.80
CA SER A 110 18.46 -16.33 10.04
C SER A 110 17.18 -16.99 10.58
N GLY A 111 16.47 -17.68 9.69
CA GLY A 111 15.12 -18.19 9.90
C GLY A 111 14.18 -17.69 8.81
N ALA A 112 13.54 -18.61 8.09
CA ALA A 112 12.73 -18.29 6.93
C ALA A 112 11.43 -17.55 7.35
N ALA A 113 11.45 -16.22 7.25
CA ALA A 113 10.27 -15.40 7.47
C ALA A 113 9.34 -15.42 6.24
N LEU A 114 8.02 -15.43 6.47
CA LEU A 114 7.01 -15.42 5.42
C LEU A 114 6.39 -14.03 5.28
N PRO A 115 6.19 -13.51 4.06
CA PRO A 115 5.41 -12.29 3.82
C PRO A 115 3.92 -12.54 4.09
N VAL A 116 3.42 -12.00 5.20
CA VAL A 116 2.00 -12.08 5.60
C VAL A 116 1.36 -10.70 5.45
N TYR A 117 0.14 -10.66 4.88
CA TYR A 117 -0.63 -9.44 4.68
C TYR A 117 -1.81 -9.40 5.66
N PHE A 118 -1.83 -8.41 6.54
CA PHE A 118 -2.85 -8.22 7.56
C PHE A 118 -3.76 -7.04 7.24
N LEU A 119 -5.04 -7.16 7.58
CA LEU A 119 -6.03 -6.11 7.45
C LEU A 119 -5.88 -5.09 8.60
N GLY A 120 -5.73 -3.81 8.29
CA GLY A 120 -5.65 -2.75 9.30
C GLY A 120 -6.30 -1.45 8.84
N LEU A 121 -6.38 -0.48 9.77
CA LEU A 121 -6.77 0.90 9.46
C LEU A 121 -5.53 1.69 9.05
N ASP A 122 -5.61 2.52 8.01
CA ASP A 122 -4.50 3.42 7.64
C ASP A 122 -4.53 4.78 8.34
N GLY A 123 -5.48 5.01 9.24
CA GLY A 123 -5.67 6.29 9.94
C GLY A 123 -6.45 7.33 9.12
N THR A 124 -6.72 7.08 7.83
CA THR A 124 -7.58 7.94 7.01
C THR A 124 -9.04 7.48 7.07
N GLN A 125 -9.93 8.35 6.59
CA GLN A 125 -11.33 8.04 6.38
C GLN A 125 -11.72 8.25 4.91
N VAL A 126 -12.70 7.49 4.44
CA VAL A 126 -13.35 7.67 3.13
C VAL A 126 -14.80 8.10 3.34
N ARG A 127 -15.29 9.01 2.49
CA ARG A 127 -16.72 9.23 2.28
C ARG A 127 -17.11 8.61 0.94
N GLU A 128 -17.88 7.52 0.97
CA GLU A 128 -18.56 7.01 -0.21
C GLU A 128 -20.01 7.54 -0.22
N GLY A 129 -20.53 7.91 -1.40
CA GLY A 129 -21.93 8.32 -1.58
C GLY A 129 -22.40 9.56 -0.78
N GLY A 130 -21.48 10.38 -0.26
CA GLY A 130 -21.82 11.50 0.64
C GLY A 130 -22.17 11.09 2.08
N GLY A 131 -22.02 9.81 2.44
CA GLY A 131 -22.31 9.29 3.77
C GLY A 131 -21.31 9.71 4.86
N ALA A 132 -21.51 9.17 6.06
CA ALA A 132 -20.60 9.36 7.18
C ALA A 132 -19.18 8.84 6.84
N PRO A 133 -18.10 9.53 7.27
CA PRO A 133 -16.73 9.06 7.03
C PRO A 133 -16.46 7.69 7.67
N THR A 134 -16.12 6.69 6.87
CA THR A 134 -15.74 5.35 7.34
C THR A 134 -14.21 5.20 7.45
N PRO A 135 -13.68 4.52 8.48
CA PRO A 135 -12.24 4.25 8.58
C PRO A 135 -11.72 3.43 7.39
N ARG A 136 -10.62 3.84 6.77
CA ARG A 136 -10.13 3.20 5.54
C ARG A 136 -9.31 1.94 5.84
N LEU A 137 -9.79 0.81 5.31
CA LEU A 137 -9.18 -0.51 5.43
C LEU A 137 -8.07 -0.74 4.40
N ARG A 138 -6.91 -1.24 4.85
CA ARG A 138 -5.72 -1.51 4.04
C ARG A 138 -5.02 -2.81 4.41
N LEU A 139 -4.17 -3.30 3.51
CA LEU A 139 -3.24 -4.40 3.75
C LEU A 139 -1.83 -3.91 4.13
N PHE A 140 -1.38 -4.34 5.31
CA PHE A 140 -0.04 -4.15 5.83
C PHE A 140 0.76 -5.44 5.70
N ARG A 141 1.99 -5.38 5.15
CA ARG A 141 2.89 -6.53 5.12
C ARG A 141 3.75 -6.60 6.38
N GLU A 142 3.88 -7.81 6.94
CA GLU A 142 5.00 -8.17 7.81
C GLU A 142 5.77 -9.36 7.24
N PHE A 143 7.06 -9.44 7.55
CA PHE A 143 7.80 -10.70 7.47
C PHE A 143 7.71 -11.40 8.84
N VAL A 144 6.90 -12.45 8.91
CA VAL A 144 6.67 -13.23 10.13
C VAL A 144 7.64 -14.40 10.19
N PRO A 145 8.50 -14.53 11.23
CA PRO A 145 9.39 -15.68 11.38
C PRO A 145 8.60 -16.99 11.45
N THR A 146 9.00 -18.03 10.71
CA THR A 146 8.38 -19.36 10.82
C THR A 146 9.36 -20.42 11.30
N PRO A 147 8.98 -21.29 12.25
CA PRO A 147 9.89 -22.24 12.90
C PRO A 147 10.05 -23.57 12.13
N ARG A 148 9.39 -23.75 10.98
CA ARG A 148 9.41 -25.01 10.22
C ARG A 148 9.79 -24.78 8.75
N PRO A 149 10.75 -25.54 8.18
CA PRO A 149 10.77 -25.77 6.74
C PRO A 149 9.54 -26.60 6.33
N GLY A 150 9.15 -26.50 5.06
CA GLY A 150 8.01 -27.21 4.50
C GLY A 150 7.86 -26.89 3.01
N SER A 151 6.94 -27.59 2.34
CA SER A 151 6.64 -27.34 0.93
C SER A 151 6.09 -25.92 0.71
N THR A 152 6.16 -25.42 -0.53
CA THR A 152 5.61 -24.10 -0.89
C THR A 152 4.11 -23.99 -0.55
N ALA A 153 3.36 -25.09 -0.67
CA ALA A 153 1.97 -25.21 -0.23
C ALA A 153 1.83 -25.04 1.29
N GLN A 154 2.52 -25.88 2.08
CA GLN A 154 2.48 -25.84 3.56
C GLN A 154 2.91 -24.48 4.13
N ARG A 155 3.88 -23.82 3.48
CA ARG A 155 4.30 -22.45 3.85
C ARG A 155 3.20 -21.42 3.53
N ALA A 156 2.53 -21.53 2.39
CA ALA A 156 1.44 -20.63 2.02
C ALA A 156 0.21 -20.81 2.92
N GLU A 157 -0.14 -22.06 3.25
CA GLU A 157 -1.16 -22.44 4.24
C GLU A 157 -0.84 -21.88 5.63
N THR A 158 0.40 -22.07 6.12
CA THR A 158 0.89 -21.51 7.38
C THR A 158 0.73 -19.98 7.40
N ALA A 159 1.20 -19.30 6.35
CA ALA A 159 1.12 -17.84 6.26
C ALA A 159 -0.33 -17.31 6.19
N ALA A 160 -1.21 -18.01 5.48
CA ALA A 160 -2.63 -17.66 5.41
C ALA A 160 -3.32 -17.83 6.77
N ASN A 161 -3.04 -18.93 7.48
CA ASN A 161 -3.52 -19.13 8.85
C ASN A 161 -2.97 -18.09 9.83
N VAL A 162 -1.72 -17.62 9.67
CA VAL A 162 -1.19 -16.47 10.43
C VAL A 162 -1.99 -15.19 10.09
N ALA A 163 -2.24 -14.89 8.81
CA ALA A 163 -3.03 -13.73 8.38
C ALA A 163 -4.45 -13.73 8.96
N MET A 164 -5.08 -14.90 9.03
CA MET A 164 -6.46 -15.07 9.49
C MET A 164 -6.58 -15.08 11.02
N ARG A 165 -5.66 -15.75 11.73
CA ARG A 165 -5.78 -16.03 13.16
C ARG A 165 -4.99 -15.07 14.04
N GLU A 166 -3.75 -14.74 13.68
CA GLU A 166 -2.88 -13.90 14.53
C GLU A 166 -3.15 -12.39 14.40
N ALA A 167 -3.94 -11.94 13.42
CA ALA A 167 -4.15 -10.51 13.16
C ALA A 167 -4.41 -9.69 14.44
N GLY A 168 -5.32 -10.14 15.30
CA GLY A 168 -5.67 -9.46 16.55
C GLY A 168 -4.51 -9.33 17.55
N SER A 169 -3.71 -10.40 17.76
CA SER A 169 -2.56 -10.35 18.68
C SER A 169 -1.39 -9.51 18.15
N ARG A 170 -1.40 -9.21 16.84
CA ARG A 170 -0.40 -8.38 16.15
C ARG A 170 -0.86 -6.91 15.97
N GLY A 171 -2.01 -6.52 16.52
CA GLY A 171 -2.56 -5.16 16.41
C GLY A 171 -3.36 -4.87 15.14
N TYR A 172 -3.73 -5.91 14.40
CA TYR A 172 -4.51 -5.86 13.16
C TYR A 172 -5.94 -6.36 13.34
N LEU A 173 -6.82 -6.07 12.37
CA LEU A 173 -8.23 -6.43 12.42
C LEU A 173 -8.44 -7.90 12.04
N ASN A 174 -8.73 -8.75 13.03
CA ASN A 174 -9.25 -10.09 12.75
C ASN A 174 -10.73 -10.00 12.32
N VAL A 175 -10.96 -10.19 11.02
CA VAL A 175 -12.29 -10.33 10.38
C VAL A 175 -12.67 -11.78 10.06
N TRP A 176 -11.75 -12.72 10.19
CA TRP A 176 -11.93 -14.12 9.81
C TRP A 176 -12.56 -14.97 10.93
N GLY A 177 -12.35 -14.58 12.20
CA GLY A 177 -12.89 -15.29 13.36
C GLY A 177 -12.23 -16.66 13.55
N GLU A 178 -13.06 -17.70 13.64
CA GLU A 178 -12.64 -19.10 13.82
C GLU A 178 -12.30 -19.80 12.50
N ARG A 179 -12.56 -19.16 11.36
CA ARG A 179 -12.29 -19.73 10.03
C ARG A 179 -10.79 -19.94 9.82
N THR A 180 -10.43 -21.04 9.17
CA THR A 180 -9.02 -21.44 8.93
C THR A 180 -8.80 -21.87 7.48
N VAL A 181 -7.54 -21.94 7.06
CA VAL A 181 -7.13 -22.67 5.85
C VAL A 181 -6.75 -24.10 6.24
N THR A 182 -7.24 -25.08 5.50
CA THR A 182 -6.96 -26.51 5.73
C THR A 182 -6.16 -27.17 4.61
N ASP A 183 -6.06 -26.55 3.43
CA ASP A 183 -5.20 -26.96 2.33
C ASP A 183 -4.90 -25.76 1.39
N VAL A 184 -3.73 -25.79 0.71
CA VAL A 184 -3.34 -24.86 -0.35
C VAL A 184 -2.69 -25.61 -1.52
N HIS A 185 -3.45 -25.86 -2.59
CA HIS A 185 -2.92 -26.50 -3.80
C HIS A 185 -2.38 -25.45 -4.79
N VAL A 186 -1.10 -25.55 -5.15
CA VAL A 186 -0.42 -24.60 -6.06
C VAL A 186 -0.40 -25.16 -7.48
N GLY A 187 -1.48 -24.93 -8.23
CA GLY A 187 -1.59 -25.35 -9.63
C GLY A 187 -0.79 -24.49 -10.60
N ALA A 188 -0.84 -24.85 -11.90
CA ALA A 188 -0.12 -24.13 -12.96
C ALA A 188 -0.70 -22.73 -13.23
N SER A 189 -2.04 -22.60 -13.22
CA SER A 189 -2.79 -21.39 -13.61
C SER A 189 -3.66 -20.81 -12.49
N THR A 190 -3.76 -21.47 -11.34
CA THR A 190 -4.58 -21.05 -10.19
C THR A 190 -4.00 -21.65 -8.90
N ILE A 191 -4.07 -20.90 -7.80
CA ILE A 191 -3.85 -21.43 -6.45
C ILE A 191 -5.23 -21.77 -5.87
N GLU A 192 -5.45 -22.99 -5.43
CA GLU A 192 -6.68 -23.34 -4.70
C GLU A 192 -6.43 -23.26 -3.19
N VAL A 193 -7.39 -22.73 -2.44
CA VAL A 193 -7.31 -22.56 -0.98
C VAL A 193 -8.57 -23.11 -0.35
N THR A 194 -8.46 -24.16 0.46
CA THR A 194 -9.59 -24.78 1.15
C THR A 194 -9.77 -24.15 2.52
N LEU A 195 -10.99 -23.68 2.80
CA LEU A 195 -11.39 -23.03 4.05
C LEU A 195 -12.34 -23.92 4.85
N ASP A 196 -12.17 -23.91 6.17
CA ASP A 196 -13.06 -24.59 7.12
C ASP A 196 -13.38 -23.69 8.33
N GLY A 197 -14.40 -24.04 9.10
CA GLY A 197 -14.99 -23.22 10.18
C GLY A 197 -16.01 -22.20 9.65
N PRO A 198 -16.76 -21.51 10.53
CA PRO A 198 -17.90 -20.66 10.13
C PRO A 198 -17.50 -19.37 9.37
N THR A 199 -18.29 -18.96 8.38
CA THR A 199 -18.14 -17.63 7.76
C THR A 199 -18.63 -16.54 8.72
N ARG A 200 -17.75 -15.60 9.08
CA ARG A 200 -18.16 -14.40 9.81
C ARG A 200 -18.93 -13.42 8.91
N ALA A 201 -20.02 -12.88 9.42
CA ALA A 201 -20.74 -11.77 8.81
C ALA A 201 -19.93 -10.46 8.93
N VAL A 202 -19.63 -9.85 7.78
CA VAL A 202 -19.03 -8.52 7.60
C VAL A 202 -19.62 -7.93 6.32
N ASP A 203 -19.50 -6.61 6.12
CA ASP A 203 -19.94 -5.93 4.89
C ASP A 203 -19.06 -6.31 3.67
N GLY A 204 -19.51 -5.91 2.47
CA GLY A 204 -18.82 -6.23 1.21
C GLY A 204 -17.45 -5.57 1.02
N ALA A 205 -17.22 -4.38 1.58
CA ALA A 205 -15.93 -3.69 1.47
C ALA A 205 -14.90 -4.31 2.42
N THR A 206 -15.29 -4.56 3.67
CA THR A 206 -14.50 -5.32 4.65
C THR A 206 -14.18 -6.72 4.14
N ALA A 207 -15.17 -7.42 3.58
CA ALA A 207 -14.95 -8.73 2.97
C ALA A 207 -13.94 -8.67 1.81
N ARG A 208 -13.98 -7.64 0.96
CA ARG A 208 -13.06 -7.50 -0.18
C ARG A 208 -11.60 -7.40 0.29
N ILE A 209 -11.29 -6.47 1.19
CA ILE A 209 -9.91 -6.28 1.67
C ILE A 209 -9.49 -7.44 2.59
N GLY A 210 -10.43 -8.00 3.38
CA GLY A 210 -10.21 -9.21 4.17
C GLY A 210 -9.79 -10.39 3.31
N THR A 211 -10.59 -10.76 2.28
CA THR A 211 -10.23 -11.80 1.31
C THR A 211 -8.91 -11.50 0.60
N ALA A 212 -8.67 -10.24 0.22
CA ALA A 212 -7.41 -9.83 -0.39
C ALA A 212 -6.19 -10.09 0.53
N SER A 213 -6.35 -10.07 1.87
CA SER A 213 -5.26 -10.37 2.81
C SER A 213 -4.70 -11.80 2.62
N VAL A 214 -5.58 -12.79 2.45
CA VAL A 214 -5.18 -14.18 2.15
C VAL A 214 -4.65 -14.30 0.73
N VAL A 215 -5.31 -13.68 -0.26
CA VAL A 215 -4.87 -13.70 -1.67
C VAL A 215 -3.44 -13.16 -1.82
N TRP A 216 -3.15 -11.98 -1.26
CA TRP A 216 -1.82 -11.37 -1.29
C TRP A 216 -0.77 -12.22 -0.57
N THR A 217 -1.14 -12.87 0.54
CA THR A 217 -0.27 -13.75 1.32
C THR A 217 0.11 -15.01 0.55
N VAL A 218 -0.85 -15.82 0.06
CA VAL A 218 -0.53 -17.08 -0.63
C VAL A 218 0.24 -16.85 -1.92
N THR A 219 -0.09 -15.81 -2.69
CA THR A 219 0.65 -15.40 -3.90
C THR A 219 2.06 -14.86 -3.59
N ALA A 220 2.30 -14.32 -2.39
CA ALA A 220 3.64 -13.88 -1.98
C ALA A 220 4.53 -15.05 -1.57
N VAL A 221 4.00 -15.99 -0.78
CA VAL A 221 4.77 -17.16 -0.31
C VAL A 221 5.07 -18.15 -1.44
N THR A 222 4.15 -18.27 -2.41
CA THR A 222 4.35 -19.10 -3.61
C THR A 222 5.26 -18.48 -4.67
N GLY A 223 5.53 -17.18 -4.59
CA GLY A 223 6.22 -16.43 -5.66
C GLY A 223 5.43 -16.35 -6.97
N LYS A 224 4.13 -16.66 -6.96
CA LYS A 224 3.28 -16.79 -8.15
C LYS A 224 2.13 -15.79 -8.10
N ASN A 225 2.07 -14.88 -9.08
CA ASN A 225 0.95 -13.95 -9.25
C ASN A 225 -0.23 -14.60 -9.99
N LEU A 226 -0.74 -15.71 -9.47
CA LEU A 226 -1.88 -16.43 -10.02
C LEU A 226 -3.19 -16.02 -9.33
N PRO A 227 -4.35 -16.16 -10.01
CA PRO A 227 -5.65 -16.12 -9.36
C PRO A 227 -5.76 -17.20 -8.27
N VAL A 228 -6.54 -16.88 -7.23
CA VAL A 228 -6.87 -17.78 -6.12
C VAL A 228 -8.33 -18.21 -6.25
N ARG A 229 -8.62 -19.51 -6.21
CA ARG A 229 -9.99 -20.03 -6.06
C ARG A 229 -10.16 -20.63 -4.66
N PHE A 230 -11.14 -20.14 -3.92
CA PHE A 230 -11.46 -20.68 -2.60
C PHE A 230 -12.40 -21.88 -2.71
N ARG A 231 -12.30 -22.82 -1.77
CA ARG A 231 -13.27 -23.89 -1.52
C ARG A 231 -13.73 -23.81 -0.06
N SER A 232 -14.99 -24.12 0.23
CA SER A 232 -15.50 -24.26 1.61
C SER A 232 -16.81 -25.06 1.61
N PRO A 233 -17.22 -25.65 2.75
CA PRO A 233 -18.52 -26.32 2.88
C PRO A 233 -19.73 -25.38 2.76
N ASP A 234 -19.58 -24.13 3.18
CA ASP A 234 -20.65 -23.12 3.22
C ASP A 234 -20.79 -22.27 1.94
N GLY A 235 -19.97 -22.54 0.90
CA GLY A 235 -19.99 -21.83 -0.37
C GLY A 235 -19.48 -20.38 -0.33
N ARG A 236 -18.83 -19.96 0.77
CA ARG A 236 -18.43 -18.56 1.02
C ARG A 236 -16.93 -18.42 1.28
N VAL A 237 -16.42 -17.21 1.15
CA VAL A 237 -15.02 -16.87 1.48
C VAL A 237 -15.01 -16.10 2.80
N LEU A 238 -15.64 -14.93 2.80
CA LEU A 238 -15.80 -14.03 3.94
C LEU A 238 -17.02 -13.12 3.68
N GLY A 239 -17.84 -12.84 4.70
CA GLY A 239 -19.02 -11.96 4.54
C GLY A 239 -19.94 -12.41 3.39
N PRO A 240 -20.26 -11.54 2.40
CA PRO A 240 -21.08 -11.87 1.24
C PRO A 240 -20.34 -12.54 0.07
N LEU A 241 -19.02 -12.77 0.15
CA LEU A 241 -18.21 -13.23 -0.99
C LEU A 241 -18.31 -14.75 -1.20
N PRO A 242 -18.64 -15.25 -2.41
CA PRO A 242 -18.83 -16.68 -2.69
C PRO A 242 -17.57 -17.40 -3.22
N THR A 243 -17.46 -18.71 -2.97
CA THR A 243 -16.37 -19.57 -3.51
C THR A 243 -16.47 -19.82 -5.01
N SER A 244 -17.60 -19.52 -5.64
CA SER A 244 -17.81 -19.64 -7.10
C SER A 244 -17.03 -18.63 -7.94
N LYS A 245 -16.24 -17.72 -7.32
CA LYS A 245 -15.41 -16.72 -7.99
C LYS A 245 -13.93 -16.93 -7.73
N THR A 246 -13.10 -16.54 -8.69
CA THR A 246 -11.66 -16.39 -8.52
C THR A 246 -11.32 -14.98 -8.04
N TYR A 247 -10.26 -14.88 -7.23
CA TYR A 247 -9.79 -13.64 -6.62
C TYR A 247 -8.31 -13.44 -6.96
N ALA A 248 -7.96 -12.29 -7.54
CA ALA A 248 -6.58 -11.95 -7.86
C ALA A 248 -6.12 -10.75 -7.02
N ARG A 249 -4.80 -10.50 -6.98
CA ARG A 249 -4.28 -9.22 -6.51
C ARG A 249 -4.75 -8.10 -7.44
N SER A 250 -5.05 -6.92 -6.89
CA SER A 250 -5.06 -5.71 -7.71
C SER A 250 -3.71 -5.49 -8.41
N SER A 251 -3.72 -4.87 -9.59
CA SER A 251 -2.54 -4.55 -10.40
C SER A 251 -2.45 -3.04 -10.68
N GLY A 252 -1.23 -2.56 -10.96
CA GLY A 252 -0.98 -1.14 -11.24
C GLY A 252 -1.57 -0.20 -10.19
N VAL A 253 -2.22 0.87 -10.64
CA VAL A 253 -2.84 1.89 -9.77
C VAL A 253 -3.85 1.33 -8.77
N ALA A 254 -4.54 0.22 -9.08
CA ALA A 254 -5.54 -0.37 -8.19
C ALA A 254 -4.93 -0.90 -6.88
N GLN A 255 -3.63 -1.19 -6.85
CA GLN A 255 -2.93 -1.56 -5.61
C GLN A 255 -2.94 -0.44 -4.57
N THR A 256 -2.98 0.83 -5.01
CA THR A 256 -3.18 2.00 -4.12
C THR A 256 -4.58 2.04 -3.48
N GLY A 257 -5.50 1.17 -3.93
CA GLY A 257 -6.82 0.92 -3.35
C GLY A 257 -6.85 -0.16 -2.27
N GLU A 258 -5.89 -1.09 -2.25
CA GLU A 258 -5.83 -2.22 -1.29
C GLU A 258 -4.73 -2.10 -0.24
N LEU A 259 -3.55 -1.61 -0.63
CA LEU A 259 -2.35 -1.68 0.19
C LEU A 259 -2.17 -0.43 1.05
N ALA A 260 -1.60 -0.59 2.25
CA ALA A 260 -1.10 0.54 3.04
C ALA A 260 0.05 1.24 2.31
N ALA A 261 0.21 2.55 2.48
CA ALA A 261 1.25 3.30 1.77
C ALA A 261 2.64 2.74 2.05
N VAL A 262 3.01 2.57 3.33
CA VAL A 262 4.36 2.15 3.77
C VAL A 262 4.32 0.81 4.51
N TRP A 263 5.34 -0.02 4.30
CA TRP A 263 5.64 -1.22 5.08
C TRP A 263 7.09 -1.21 5.58
N ILE A 264 7.35 -1.86 6.71
CA ILE A 264 8.70 -2.15 7.23
C ILE A 264 9.02 -3.61 6.97
N ASP A 265 10.06 -3.86 6.17
CA ASP A 265 10.49 -5.21 5.79
C ASP A 265 11.65 -5.70 6.68
N SER A 266 12.54 -4.80 7.09
CA SER A 266 13.60 -5.05 8.06
C SER A 266 13.69 -3.88 9.05
N PRO A 267 13.88 -4.12 10.36
CA PRO A 267 13.94 -5.43 11.01
C PRO A 267 12.58 -6.17 10.99
N GLY A 268 12.64 -7.50 11.02
CA GLY A 268 11.45 -8.37 11.12
C GLY A 268 10.75 -8.25 12.48
N ALA A 269 9.49 -8.70 12.56
CA ALA A 269 8.69 -8.59 13.78
C ALA A 269 9.35 -9.31 14.97
N GLY A 270 9.69 -8.57 16.04
CA GLY A 270 10.33 -9.13 17.23
C GLY A 270 11.81 -9.50 17.05
N ALA A 271 12.46 -9.07 15.97
CA ALA A 271 13.85 -9.43 15.67
C ALA A 271 14.83 -9.03 16.79
N ALA A 272 15.79 -9.91 17.07
CA ALA A 272 16.95 -9.63 17.90
C ALA A 272 18.16 -9.31 17.01
N LEU A 273 18.58 -8.05 17.02
CA LEU A 273 19.75 -7.54 16.30
C LEU A 273 20.97 -7.53 17.21
N LYS A 274 22.17 -7.70 16.64
CA LYS A 274 23.43 -7.50 17.36
C LYS A 274 23.69 -6.01 17.58
N ALA A 275 24.33 -5.64 18.68
CA ALA A 275 24.82 -4.28 18.94
C ALA A 275 25.74 -3.78 17.81
N GLY A 276 25.43 -2.61 17.25
CA GLY A 276 26.11 -2.09 16.06
C GLY A 276 25.26 -1.09 15.28
N PRO A 277 25.67 -0.73 14.05
CA PRO A 277 24.86 0.04 13.12
C PRO A 277 23.58 -0.72 12.76
N VAL A 278 22.42 -0.12 13.01
CA VAL A 278 21.11 -0.68 12.63
C VAL A 278 20.59 0.03 11.39
N VAL A 279 20.08 -0.77 10.45
CA VAL A 279 19.46 -0.32 9.21
C VAL A 279 18.02 -0.82 9.20
N ALA A 280 17.08 0.08 8.92
CA ALA A 280 15.72 -0.28 8.57
C ALA A 280 15.52 -0.19 7.05
N THR A 281 14.74 -1.10 6.48
CA THR A 281 14.38 -1.09 5.06
C THR A 281 12.92 -1.44 4.89
N GLY A 282 12.33 -0.99 3.80
CA GLY A 282 10.95 -1.33 3.47
C GLY A 282 10.54 -0.88 2.08
N GLN A 283 9.23 -0.80 1.88
CA GLN A 283 8.64 -0.29 0.64
C GLN A 283 7.59 0.78 0.93
N ALA A 284 7.46 1.75 0.01
CA ALA A 284 6.44 2.78 0.06
C ALA A 284 5.85 3.08 -1.31
N CYS A 285 4.54 3.29 -1.36
CA CYS A 285 3.91 4.13 -2.36
C CYS A 285 3.46 5.39 -1.61
N ALA A 286 4.15 6.51 -1.82
CA ALA A 286 3.87 7.79 -1.17
C ALA A 286 3.99 8.92 -2.21
N PHE A 287 3.41 10.09 -1.90
CA PHE A 287 3.65 11.29 -2.71
C PHE A 287 5.15 11.63 -2.68
N GLU A 288 5.73 11.82 -3.86
CA GLU A 288 7.19 12.02 -4.07
C GLU A 288 8.11 10.94 -3.45
N GLY A 289 7.53 9.79 -3.04
CA GLY A 289 8.26 8.74 -2.33
C GLY A 289 8.54 9.04 -0.86
N THR A 290 8.05 10.16 -0.30
CA THR A 290 8.37 10.61 1.06
C THR A 290 7.87 9.65 2.14
N VAL A 291 8.77 9.23 3.03
CA VAL A 291 8.48 8.37 4.20
C VAL A 291 9.00 9.06 5.45
N ALA A 292 8.09 9.45 6.35
CA ALA A 292 8.42 9.95 7.68
C ALA A 292 8.61 8.80 8.67
N TYR A 293 9.43 9.02 9.71
CA TYR A 293 9.70 8.01 10.74
C TYR A 293 9.92 8.58 12.15
N SER A 294 9.71 7.72 13.14
CA SER A 294 10.08 7.94 14.54
C SER A 294 10.59 6.63 15.16
N LEU A 295 11.74 6.70 15.83
CA LEU A 295 12.35 5.62 16.60
C LEU A 295 12.27 5.98 18.09
N THR A 296 11.70 5.09 18.91
CA THR A 296 11.63 5.23 20.36
C THR A 296 12.30 4.05 21.08
N ARG A 297 12.74 4.28 22.32
CA ARG A 297 13.27 3.29 23.26
C ARG A 297 12.65 3.54 24.64
N ALA A 298 11.96 2.55 25.19
CA ALA A 298 11.18 2.70 26.44
C ALA A 298 10.28 3.96 26.47
N GLY A 299 9.55 4.19 25.37
CA GLY A 299 8.63 5.34 25.20
C GLY A 299 9.30 6.70 24.92
N LYS A 300 10.62 6.84 25.12
CA LYS A 300 11.36 8.08 24.83
C LYS A 300 11.81 8.11 23.36
N ALA A 301 11.70 9.27 22.72
CA ALA A 301 12.22 9.48 21.37
C ALA A 301 13.75 9.31 21.33
N VAL A 302 14.25 8.67 20.27
CA VAL A 302 15.69 8.43 20.02
C VAL A 302 16.12 9.12 18.72
N ARG A 303 15.26 9.07 17.69
CA ARG A 303 15.46 9.75 16.41
C ARG A 303 14.13 9.87 15.67
N SER A 304 13.95 10.92 14.90
CA SER A 304 12.84 11.07 13.93
C SER A 304 13.35 11.82 12.69
N GLY A 305 12.56 11.81 11.61
CA GLY A 305 12.88 12.51 10.38
C GLY A 305 12.15 11.92 9.17
N HIS A 306 12.75 12.07 7.99
CA HIS A 306 12.26 11.51 6.74
C HIS A 306 13.34 10.72 5.98
N THR A 307 12.91 9.83 5.10
CA THR A 307 13.69 9.24 4.01
C THR A 307 12.83 9.20 2.75
N THR A 308 13.43 9.01 1.58
CA THR A 308 12.71 8.94 0.29
C THR A 308 12.80 7.51 -0.26
N ALA A 309 11.68 7.00 -0.76
CA ALA A 309 11.64 5.77 -1.52
C ALA A 309 12.18 5.97 -2.95
N SER A 310 12.65 4.90 -3.58
CA SER A 310 13.26 4.92 -4.93
C SER A 310 12.36 5.46 -6.05
N VAL A 311 11.05 5.55 -5.82
CA VAL A 311 10.05 6.16 -6.71
C VAL A 311 8.79 6.48 -5.90
N GLY A 312 8.04 7.51 -6.31
CA GLY A 312 6.74 7.87 -5.73
C GLY A 312 5.57 7.06 -6.29
N CYS A 313 4.39 7.24 -5.67
CA CYS A 313 3.14 6.68 -6.17
C CYS A 313 2.86 7.11 -7.63
N PRO A 314 2.18 6.28 -8.44
CA PRO A 314 1.51 5.03 -8.07
C PRO A 314 2.43 3.80 -7.93
N THR A 315 3.72 3.93 -8.28
CA THR A 315 4.69 2.84 -8.15
C THR A 315 5.13 2.69 -6.69
N ARG A 316 5.37 1.45 -6.26
CA ARG A 316 5.88 1.14 -4.91
C ARG A 316 7.41 1.05 -4.92
N GLY A 317 8.08 2.13 -4.54
CA GLY A 317 9.54 2.16 -4.36
C GLY A 317 10.02 1.42 -3.11
N THR A 318 11.33 1.17 -3.04
CA THR A 318 12.04 0.70 -1.85
C THR A 318 12.62 1.89 -1.09
N TRP A 319 12.63 1.84 0.25
CA TRP A 319 13.29 2.84 1.08
C TRP A 319 14.31 2.21 2.02
N ARG A 320 15.32 3.00 2.39
CA ARG A 320 16.37 2.67 3.37
C ARG A 320 16.45 3.77 4.42
N LEU A 321 16.73 3.37 5.67
CA LEU A 321 16.93 4.27 6.78
C LEU A 321 18.05 3.75 7.69
N ASP A 322 19.17 4.46 7.71
CA ASP A 322 20.30 4.18 8.60
C ASP A 322 20.04 4.79 9.98
N LEU A 323 19.61 3.97 10.94
CA LEU A 323 19.33 4.37 12.33
C LEU A 323 20.60 4.64 13.15
N GLY A 324 21.78 4.35 12.59
CA GLY A 324 23.07 4.53 13.23
C GLY A 324 23.38 3.45 14.26
N ARG A 325 24.42 3.65 15.07
CA ARG A 325 24.77 2.70 16.14
C ARG A 325 23.75 2.78 17.27
N LEU A 326 23.00 1.70 17.49
CA LEU A 326 22.08 1.58 18.62
C LEU A 326 22.73 0.78 19.75
N GLY A 327 22.45 1.18 20.99
CA GLY A 327 22.84 0.45 22.20
C GLY A 327 21.84 -0.67 22.53
N ALA A 328 22.18 -1.58 23.44
CA ALA A 328 21.30 -2.69 23.80
C ALA A 328 19.95 -2.23 24.37
N GLY A 329 18.90 -3.02 24.14
CA GLY A 329 17.53 -2.79 24.64
C GLY A 329 16.45 -2.82 23.54
N SER A 330 15.20 -2.64 23.96
CA SER A 330 14.02 -2.74 23.09
C SER A 330 13.67 -1.39 22.45
N TYR A 331 13.46 -1.42 21.14
CA TYR A 331 13.11 -0.28 20.30
C TYR A 331 11.77 -0.48 19.60
N GLN A 332 11.10 0.64 19.31
CA GLN A 332 9.95 0.68 18.40
C GLN A 332 10.22 1.71 17.31
N LEU A 333 10.24 1.24 16.06
CA LEU A 333 10.23 2.07 14.86
C LEU A 333 8.78 2.24 14.38
N GLN A 334 8.37 3.46 14.11
CA GLN A 334 7.16 3.80 13.39
C GLN A 334 7.56 4.48 12.07
N VAL A 335 6.92 4.12 10.96
CA VAL A 335 7.07 4.80 9.65
C VAL A 335 5.70 5.06 9.04
N TRP A 336 5.56 6.16 8.30
CA TRP A 336 4.31 6.52 7.62
C TRP A 336 4.60 7.36 6.39
N ALA A 337 3.64 7.40 5.46
CA ALA A 337 3.64 8.40 4.40
C ALA A 337 2.88 9.64 4.91
N PRO A 338 3.45 10.86 4.86
CA PRO A 338 2.70 12.06 5.17
C PRO A 338 1.66 12.36 4.09
N SER A 339 0.55 12.97 4.52
CA SER A 339 -0.51 13.49 3.64
C SER A 339 0.02 14.64 2.77
N PRO A 340 -0.10 14.58 1.44
CA PRO A 340 0.35 15.67 0.56
C PRO A 340 -0.55 16.91 0.63
N ALA A 341 -1.68 16.85 1.33
CA ALA A 341 -2.62 17.96 1.47
C ALA A 341 -2.33 18.87 2.69
N ASP A 342 -1.53 18.41 3.65
CA ASP A 342 -1.26 19.14 4.92
C ASP A 342 0.03 18.74 5.66
N GLY A 343 0.65 17.61 5.30
CA GLY A 343 1.79 17.03 6.03
C GLY A 343 1.47 16.46 7.42
N GLN A 344 0.27 16.73 7.96
CA GLN A 344 -0.09 16.41 9.35
C GLN A 344 -0.76 15.04 9.51
N ARG A 345 -1.47 14.56 8.48
CA ARG A 345 -2.12 13.24 8.51
C ARG A 345 -1.20 12.14 8.00
N ASP A 346 -1.22 11.00 8.68
CA ASP A 346 -0.60 9.77 8.20
C ASP A 346 -1.49 9.10 7.13
N LEU A 347 -0.89 8.66 6.02
CA LEU A 347 -1.51 7.80 5.03
C LEU A 347 -1.12 6.32 5.27
N GLY A 348 -1.32 5.85 6.50
CA GLY A 348 -0.93 4.51 6.94
C GLY A 348 0.41 4.50 7.67
N ARG A 349 0.35 4.15 8.96
CA ARG A 349 1.51 3.97 9.85
C ARG A 349 1.82 2.49 10.04
N ALA A 350 3.03 2.07 9.67
CA ALA A 350 3.56 0.76 10.03
C ALA A 350 4.44 0.87 11.28
N THR A 351 4.26 -0.05 12.23
CA THR A 351 4.99 -0.09 13.50
C THR A 351 5.76 -1.40 13.63
N ARG A 352 7.01 -1.33 14.10
CA ARG A 352 7.90 -2.49 14.24
C ARG A 352 8.68 -2.43 15.55
N THR A 353 8.49 -3.43 16.40
CA THR A 353 9.32 -3.66 17.59
C THR A 353 10.47 -4.60 17.28
N PHE A 354 11.65 -4.28 17.83
CA PHE A 354 12.87 -5.10 17.75
C PHE A 354 13.74 -4.87 18.98
N THR A 355 14.69 -5.77 19.25
CA THR A 355 15.64 -5.67 20.36
C THR A 355 17.06 -5.62 19.82
N VAL A 356 17.91 -4.76 20.38
CA VAL A 356 19.36 -4.78 20.16
C VAL A 356 20.02 -5.49 21.35
N ARG A 357 20.98 -6.38 21.09
CA ARG A 357 21.73 -7.16 22.09
C ARG A 357 23.21 -7.04 21.82
#